data_AF-A0A947B9K4-F1
#
_entry.id   AF-A0A947B9K4-F1
#
_cell.length_a   1.000
_cell.length_b   1.000
_cell.length_c   1.000
_cell.angle_alpha   90.00
_cell.angle_beta   90.00
_cell.angle_gamma   90.00
#
_symmetry.space_group_name_H-M   'P 1'
#
loop_
_entity.id
_entity.type
_entity.pdbx_description
1 polymer ?
#
loop_
_entity_poly.entity_id
_entity_poly.type
_entity_poly.pdbx_seq_one_letter_code
_entity_poly.pdbx_strand_id
1 'polypeptide(L)'
;MGRGPVTRADVIVIGGGIAGLMTAWYLARDGAKVTLLEAGDFGAQASGANAGSLHLQIQYPEFVKYGEEWARAYAPTLRFLQASIEMWQGLGDEVGEDLDVTLGGGVVVARTEEQMRRIEAKAKIEASVGI
;
A
#
# COMPACT_ATOMS: atom_id res chain seq x y z
N MET A 1 17.40 25.41 17.99
CA MET A 1 18.76 24.86 17.78
C MET A 1 18.79 24.21 16.41
N GLY A 2 19.37 24.87 15.39
CA GLY A 2 19.49 24.30 14.05
C GLY A 2 20.65 23.33 14.01
N ARG A 3 20.40 22.05 13.70
CA ARG A 3 21.48 21.13 13.33
C ARG A 3 22.07 21.65 12.02
N GLY A 4 23.40 21.77 11.94
CA GLY A 4 24.09 22.08 10.70
C GLY A 4 23.81 21.04 9.60
N PRO A 5 24.24 21.31 8.35
CA PRO A 5 23.98 20.40 7.24
C PRO A 5 24.48 18.98 7.57
N VAL A 6 23.68 17.97 7.25
CA VAL A 6 24.09 16.56 7.38
C VAL A 6 25.15 16.30 6.32
N THR A 7 26.40 16.14 6.74
CA THR A 7 27.55 15.91 5.84
C THR A 7 27.92 14.44 5.70
N ARG A 8 27.31 13.56 6.51
CA ARG A 8 27.52 12.11 6.48
C ARG A 8 26.28 11.38 6.99
N ALA A 9 25.87 10.33 6.26
CA ALA A 9 24.81 9.42 6.66
C ALA A 9 25.15 8.00 6.16
N ASP A 10 24.70 6.98 6.90
CA ASP A 10 24.87 5.59 6.47
C ASP A 10 23.80 5.20 5.45
N VAL A 11 22.56 5.69 5.65
CA VAL A 11 21.47 5.62 4.68
C VAL A 11 20.78 6.98 4.56
N ILE A 12 20.52 7.41 3.32
CA ILE A 12 19.70 8.58 3.02
C ILE A 12 18.43 8.10 2.31
N VAL A 13 17.27 8.47 2.83
CA VAL A 13 15.97 8.29 2.17
C VAL A 13 15.52 9.66 1.66
N ILE A 14 15.17 9.74 0.38
CA ILE A 14 14.73 10.99 -0.27
C ILE A 14 13.24 10.85 -0.60
N GLY A 15 12.42 11.72 0.00
CA GLY A 15 10.96 11.73 -0.11
C GLY A 15 10.28 11.30 1.18
N GLY A 16 9.53 12.22 1.79
CA GLY A 16 8.77 12.09 3.03
C GLY A 16 7.31 11.66 2.84
N GLY A 17 6.99 10.98 1.74
CA GLY A 17 5.72 10.26 1.58
C GLY A 17 5.70 8.95 2.38
N ILE A 18 4.56 8.26 2.39
CA ILE A 18 4.36 7.04 3.20
C ILE A 18 5.42 5.96 2.92
N ALA A 19 5.81 5.75 1.66
CA ALA A 19 6.84 4.79 1.32
C ALA A 19 8.21 5.16 1.93
N GLY A 20 8.58 6.44 1.90
CA GLY A 20 9.85 6.92 2.46
C GLY A 20 9.84 6.92 3.98
N LEU A 21 8.73 7.33 4.61
CA LEU A 21 8.52 7.26 6.06
C LEU A 21 8.63 5.82 6.55
N MET A 22 7.90 4.89 5.95
CA MET A 22 7.95 3.46 6.32
C MET A 22 9.34 2.87 6.10
N THR A 23 10.01 3.20 4.99
CA THR A 23 11.39 2.76 4.72
C THR A 23 12.34 3.26 5.79
N ALA A 24 12.30 4.55 6.11
CA ALA A 24 13.17 5.14 7.12
C ALA A 24 12.89 4.58 8.52
N TRP A 25 11.61 4.37 8.86
CA TRP A 25 11.19 3.82 10.14
C TRP A 25 11.67 2.38 10.34
N TYR A 26 11.42 1.48 9.38
CA TYR A 26 11.87 0.09 9.48
C TYR A 26 13.39 -0.02 9.55
N LEU A 27 14.13 0.74 8.74
CA LEU A 27 15.59 0.75 8.79
C LEU A 27 16.11 1.28 10.13
N ALA A 28 15.51 2.34 10.67
CA ALA A 28 15.92 2.89 11.96
C ALA A 28 15.57 1.94 13.12
N ARG A 29 14.40 1.31 13.08
CA ARG A 29 13.96 0.28 14.04
C ARG A 29 14.95 -0.89 14.10
N ASP A 30 15.46 -1.29 12.94
CA ASP A 30 16.43 -2.38 12.80
C ASP A 30 17.89 -1.92 13.04
N GLY A 31 18.09 -0.69 13.54
CA GLY A 31 19.37 -0.19 14.05
C GLY A 31 20.21 0.64 13.06
N ALA A 32 19.71 0.91 11.85
CA ALA A 32 20.42 1.73 10.88
C ALA A 32 20.36 3.23 11.25
N LYS A 33 21.43 3.97 10.93
CA LYS A 33 21.42 5.44 11.02
C LYS A 33 20.89 6.05 9.73
N VAL A 34 19.62 6.44 9.76
CA VAL A 34 18.92 6.95 8.59
C VAL A 34 18.77 8.48 8.67
N THR A 35 19.03 9.14 7.55
CA THR A 35 18.63 10.54 7.31
C THR A 35 17.50 10.56 6.29
N LEU A 36 16.32 11.03 6.70
CA LEU A 36 15.18 11.24 5.80
C LEU A 36 15.13 12.71 5.37
N LEU A 37 15.06 12.95 4.07
CA LEU A 37 14.97 14.27 3.47
C LEU A 37 13.62 14.42 2.76
N GLU A 38 12.89 15.48 3.07
CA GLU A 38 11.66 15.89 2.38
C GLU A 38 11.82 17.36 1.96
N ALA A 39 11.32 17.70 0.77
CA ALA A 39 11.41 19.05 0.22
C ALA A 39 10.35 20.00 0.78
N GLY A 40 9.19 19.49 1.19
CA GLY A 40 8.10 20.23 1.83
C GLY A 40 7.71 19.63 3.18
N ASP A 41 6.40 19.49 3.40
CA ASP A 41 5.85 18.84 4.59
C ASP A 41 5.71 17.33 4.37
N PHE A 42 5.96 16.54 5.42
CA PHE A 42 5.79 15.09 5.37
C PHE A 42 4.37 14.71 4.97
N GLY A 43 4.27 13.74 4.06
CA GLY A 43 2.98 13.25 3.56
C GLY A 43 2.20 14.23 2.70
N ALA A 44 2.64 15.47 2.47
CA ALA A 44 1.79 16.51 1.86
C ALA A 44 1.38 16.29 0.38
N GLN A 45 2.01 15.33 -0.31
CA GLN A 45 1.68 15.00 -1.70
C GLN A 45 0.73 13.80 -1.79
N ALA A 46 1.00 12.80 -2.64
CA ALA A 46 0.10 11.68 -2.89
C ALA A 46 -0.31 10.89 -1.62
N SER A 47 0.56 10.84 -0.61
CA SER A 47 0.29 10.14 0.65
C SER A 47 -0.75 10.82 1.54
N GLY A 48 -0.86 12.14 1.50
CA GLY A 48 -1.86 12.91 2.25
C GLY A 48 -3.11 13.23 1.43
N ALA A 49 -3.02 13.13 0.10
CA ALA A 49 -4.12 13.41 -0.82
C ALA A 49 -4.96 12.18 -1.23
N ASN A 50 -4.54 10.96 -0.86
CA ASN A 50 -5.31 9.75 -1.19
C ASN A 50 -6.50 9.57 -0.23
N ALA A 51 -7.44 8.69 -0.61
CA ALA A 51 -8.67 8.44 0.14
C ALA A 51 -8.51 7.47 1.34
N GLY A 52 -7.29 7.04 1.69
CA GLY A 52 -7.03 6.15 2.82
C GLY A 52 -7.48 4.69 2.63
N SER A 53 -7.77 4.28 1.39
CA SER A 53 -8.36 2.97 1.11
C SER A 53 -7.33 1.85 1.00
N LEU A 54 -7.55 0.77 1.75
CA LEU A 54 -6.80 -0.47 1.65
C LEU A 54 -7.59 -1.49 0.82
N HIS A 55 -7.00 -1.95 -0.28
CA HIS A 55 -7.66 -2.84 -1.24
C HIS A 55 -6.97 -4.20 -1.31
N LEU A 56 -7.75 -5.28 -1.29
CA LEU A 56 -7.29 -6.66 -1.45
C LEU A 56 -7.98 -7.36 -2.62
N GLN A 57 -7.97 -6.73 -3.79
CA GLN A 57 -8.59 -7.25 -5.00
C GLN A 57 -7.82 -6.79 -6.23
N ILE A 58 -7.88 -7.58 -7.30
CA ILE A 58 -7.56 -7.10 -8.65
C ILE A 58 -8.54 -5.97 -8.95
N GLN A 59 -8.00 -4.80 -9.31
CA GLN A 59 -8.84 -3.66 -9.64
C GLN A 59 -9.65 -3.95 -10.92
N TYR A 60 -10.96 -3.72 -10.84
CA TYR A 60 -11.89 -4.05 -11.92
C TYR A 60 -11.59 -3.31 -13.24
N PRO A 61 -11.26 -2.01 -13.25
CA PRO A 61 -10.91 -1.31 -14.49
C PRO A 61 -9.70 -1.93 -15.20
N GLU A 62 -8.67 -2.31 -14.45
CA GLU A 62 -7.44 -2.94 -14.94
C GLU A 62 -7.71 -4.34 -15.47
N PHE A 63 -8.53 -5.12 -14.75
CA PHE A 63 -8.98 -6.43 -15.22
C PHE A 63 -9.70 -6.32 -16.58
N VAL A 64 -10.60 -5.36 -16.72
CA VAL A 64 -11.32 -5.12 -17.99
C VAL A 64 -10.38 -4.67 -19.11
N LYS A 65 -9.40 -3.82 -18.78
CA LYS A 65 -8.47 -3.24 -19.76
C LYS A 65 -7.43 -4.26 -20.25
N TYR A 66 -6.89 -5.07 -19.35
CA TYR A 66 -5.75 -5.95 -19.63
C TYR A 66 -6.12 -7.43 -19.75
N GLY A 67 -7.34 -7.81 -19.34
CA GLY A 67 -7.87 -9.16 -19.50
C GLY A 67 -7.34 -10.19 -18.49
N GLU A 68 -7.81 -11.42 -18.63
CA GLU A 68 -7.53 -12.51 -17.69
C GLU A 68 -6.06 -12.94 -17.64
N GLU A 69 -5.34 -12.88 -18.76
CA GLU A 69 -3.93 -13.28 -18.81
C GLU A 69 -3.08 -12.37 -17.91
N TRP A 70 -3.26 -11.06 -18.06
CA TRP A 70 -2.63 -10.08 -17.17
C TRP A 70 -3.06 -10.28 -15.72
N ALA A 71 -4.35 -10.53 -15.49
CA ALA A 71 -4.88 -10.74 -14.15
C ALA A 71 -4.25 -11.97 -13.46
N ARG A 72 -4.01 -13.06 -14.20
CA ARG A 72 -3.32 -14.25 -13.68
C ARG A 72 -1.84 -13.97 -13.37
N ALA A 73 -1.18 -13.16 -14.19
CA ALA A 73 0.19 -12.72 -13.91
C ALA A 73 0.26 -11.77 -12.70
N TYR A 74 -0.78 -10.95 -12.50
CA TYR A 74 -0.88 -10.03 -11.36
C TYR A 74 -1.31 -10.71 -10.07
N ALA A 75 -2.14 -11.77 -10.13
CA ALA A 75 -2.75 -12.42 -8.98
C ALA A 75 -1.78 -12.79 -7.84
N PRO A 76 -0.56 -13.31 -8.10
CA PRO A 76 0.40 -13.57 -7.03
C PRO A 76 0.74 -12.34 -6.18
N THR A 77 0.62 -11.13 -6.74
CA THR A 77 0.90 -9.88 -6.02
C THR A 77 -0.16 -9.52 -4.98
N LEU A 78 -1.36 -10.13 -5.04
CA LEU A 78 -2.40 -9.93 -4.03
C LEU A 78 -1.96 -10.38 -2.63
N ARG A 79 -1.03 -11.33 -2.53
CA ARG A 79 -0.42 -11.72 -1.25
C ARG A 79 0.43 -10.61 -0.64
N PHE A 80 1.04 -9.75 -1.46
CA PHE A 80 1.71 -8.55 -0.95
C PHE A 80 0.71 -7.53 -0.42
N LEU A 81 -0.46 -7.41 -1.05
CA LEU A 81 -1.55 -6.55 -0.54
C LEU A 81 -2.10 -7.09 0.79
N GLN A 82 -2.25 -8.42 0.90
CA GLN A 82 -2.66 -9.06 2.15
C GLN A 82 -1.66 -8.78 3.28
N ALA A 83 -0.36 -9.02 3.04
CA ALA A 83 0.69 -8.73 4.01
C ALA A 83 0.75 -7.23 4.38
N SER A 84 0.49 -6.33 3.42
CA SER A 84 0.37 -4.89 3.70
C SER A 84 -0.79 -4.58 4.64
N ILE A 85 -1.95 -5.20 4.45
CA ILE A 85 -3.10 -5.03 5.35
C ILE A 85 -2.77 -5.54 6.75
N GLU A 86 -2.18 -6.73 6.87
CA GLU A 86 -1.75 -7.29 8.17
C GLU A 86 -0.76 -6.35 8.88
N MET A 87 0.19 -5.77 8.14
CA MET A 87 1.09 -4.75 8.65
C MET A 87 0.33 -3.52 9.16
N TRP A 88 -0.61 -2.98 8.37
CA TRP A 88 -1.40 -1.80 8.78
C TRP A 88 -2.21 -2.05 10.05
N GLN A 89 -2.73 -3.27 10.26
CA GLN A 89 -3.47 -3.62 11.46
C GLN A 89 -2.61 -3.57 12.73
N GLY A 90 -1.34 -3.94 12.65
CA GLY A 90 -0.41 -3.93 13.80
C GLY A 90 0.36 -2.63 13.97
N LEU A 91 0.44 -1.80 12.93
CA LEU A 91 1.32 -0.63 12.91
C LEU A 91 1.01 0.39 14.02
N GLY A 92 -0.28 0.61 14.33
CA GLY A 92 -0.69 1.54 15.38
C GLY A 92 -0.09 1.19 16.75
N ASP A 93 -0.10 -0.10 17.10
CA ASP A 93 0.52 -0.61 18.33
C ASP A 93 2.04 -0.43 18.31
N GLU A 94 2.69 -0.65 17.16
CA GLU A 94 4.14 -0.50 17.01
C GLU A 94 4.61 0.95 17.13
N VAL A 95 3.83 1.91 16.62
CA VAL A 95 4.17 3.34 16.68
C VAL A 95 3.61 4.05 17.92
N GLY A 96 2.70 3.41 18.66
CA GLY A 96 2.06 3.95 19.86
C GLY A 96 1.00 5.02 19.59
N GLU A 97 0.38 5.00 18.41
CA GLU A 97 -0.64 5.97 17.99
C GLU A 97 -1.80 5.23 17.30
N ASP A 98 -3.03 5.72 17.50
CA ASP A 98 -4.19 5.22 16.75
C ASP A 98 -4.15 5.77 15.32
N LEU A 99 -4.12 4.87 14.34
CA LEU A 99 -4.05 5.20 12.93
C LEU A 99 -5.42 5.11 12.23
N ASP A 100 -6.50 4.88 12.99
CA ASP A 100 -7.87 4.75 12.48
C ASP A 100 -8.04 3.65 11.41
N VAL A 101 -7.23 2.58 11.48
CA VAL A 101 -7.26 1.49 10.50
C VAL A 101 -8.52 0.64 10.72
N THR A 102 -9.41 0.64 9.72
CA THR A 102 -10.66 -0.11 9.75
C THR A 102 -10.75 -1.10 8.59
N LEU A 103 -11.17 -2.32 8.87
CA LEU A 103 -11.42 -3.36 7.86
C LEU A 103 -12.91 -3.68 7.79
N GLY A 104 -13.56 -3.22 6.72
CA GLY A 104 -14.97 -3.51 6.42
C GLY A 104 -15.19 -4.42 5.22
N GLY A 105 -14.12 -4.81 4.52
CA GLY A 105 -14.21 -5.44 3.20
C GLY A 105 -14.59 -4.45 2.10
N GLY A 106 -14.78 -4.97 0.89
CA GLY A 106 -15.13 -4.17 -0.29
C GLY A 106 -16.01 -4.95 -1.25
N VAL A 107 -16.85 -4.23 -2.00
CA VAL A 107 -17.75 -4.82 -2.99
C VAL A 107 -17.55 -4.15 -4.35
N VAL A 108 -17.50 -4.96 -5.40
CA VAL A 108 -17.57 -4.50 -6.79
C VAL A 108 -18.99 -4.74 -7.29
N VAL A 109 -19.67 -3.70 -7.76
CA VAL A 109 -21.09 -3.77 -8.16
C VAL A 109 -21.21 -3.93 -9.68
N ALA A 110 -21.86 -4.99 -10.12
CA ALA A 110 -22.31 -5.14 -11.50
C ALA A 110 -23.67 -4.47 -11.72
N ARG A 111 -23.82 -3.81 -12.87
CA ARG A 111 -25.08 -3.24 -13.37
C ARG A 111 -25.61 -3.97 -14.60
N THR A 112 -24.83 -4.91 -15.15
CA THR A 112 -25.21 -5.75 -16.29
C THR A 112 -24.73 -7.18 -16.05
N GLU A 113 -25.36 -8.15 -16.73
CA GLU A 113 -24.94 -9.55 -16.67
C GLU A 113 -23.51 -9.74 -17.20
N GLU A 114 -23.10 -8.94 -18.18
CA GLU A 114 -21.74 -8.98 -18.69
C GLU A 114 -20.73 -8.56 -17.64
N GLN A 115 -21.02 -7.50 -16.89
CA GLN A 115 -20.17 -7.08 -15.76
C GLN A 115 -20.13 -8.17 -14.69
N MET A 116 -21.26 -8.81 -14.39
CA MET A 116 -21.31 -9.91 -13.42
C MET A 116 -20.40 -11.07 -13.85
N ARG A 117 -20.48 -11.51 -15.12
CA ARG A 117 -19.60 -12.56 -15.66
C ARG A 117 -18.11 -12.20 -15.54
N ARG A 118 -17.75 -10.93 -15.77
CA ARG A 118 -16.37 -10.45 -15.62
C ARG A 118 -15.92 -10.43 -14.16
N ILE A 119 -16.79 -9.98 -13.24
CA ILE A 119 -16.50 -10.01 -11.80
C ILE A 119 -16.31 -11.45 -11.31
N GLU A 120 -17.15 -12.40 -11.76
CA GLU A 120 -16.99 -13.82 -11.45
C GLU A 120 -15.68 -14.41 -11.97
N ALA A 121 -15.30 -14.09 -13.21
CA ALA A 121 -14.02 -14.53 -13.78
C ALA A 121 -12.83 -13.99 -12.98
N LYS A 122 -12.87 -12.70 -12.62
CA LYS A 122 -11.88 -12.04 -11.76
C LYS A 122 -11.79 -12.71 -10.38
N ALA A 123 -12.93 -12.93 -9.73
CA ALA A 123 -13.01 -13.56 -8.41
C ALA A 123 -12.46 -14.99 -8.41
N LYS A 124 -12.67 -15.76 -9.49
CA LYS A 124 -12.07 -17.10 -9.64
C LYS A 124 -10.54 -17.05 -9.72
N ILE A 125 -9.98 -16.00 -10.34
CA ILE A 125 -8.53 -15.81 -10.42
C ILE A 125 -7.97 -15.43 -9.04
N GLU A 126 -8.63 -14.51 -8.33
CA GLU A 126 -8.28 -14.15 -6.94
C GLU A 126 -8.28 -15.40 -6.03
N ALA A 127 -9.37 -16.18 -6.06
CA ALA A 127 -9.49 -17.40 -5.27
C ALA A 127 -8.40 -18.44 -5.56
N SER A 128 -7.88 -18.47 -6.79
CA SER A 128 -6.82 -19.41 -7.19
C SER A 128 -5.48 -19.17 -6.47
N VAL A 129 -5.26 -17.96 -5.91
CA VAL A 129 -4.07 -17.63 -5.12
C VAL A 129 -4.31 -17.60 -3.62
N GLY A 130 -5.52 -17.95 -3.17
CA GLY A 130 -5.91 -17.99 -1.76
C GLY A 130 -6.46 -16.68 -1.21
N ILE A 131 -6.90 -15.77 -2.09
CA ILE A 131 -7.53 -14.48 -1.77
C ILE A 131 -9.00 -14.50 -2.15
#